data_AF-S4PJ82-F1
#
_entry.id   AF-S4PJ82-F1
#
_cell.length_a   1.000
_cell.length_b   1.000
_cell.length_c   1.000
_cell.angle_alpha   90.00
_cell.angle_beta   90.00
_cell.angle_gamma   90.00
#
_symmetry.space_group_name_H-M   'P 1'
#
loop_
_entity.id
_entity.type
_entity.pdbx_description
1 polymer ?
#
loop_
_entity_poly.entity_id
_entity_poly.type
_entity_poly.pdbx_seq_one_letter_code
_entity_poly.pdbx_strand_id
1 'polypeptide(L)'
;RVLEEIARSESKHFLVLFRDAGCQFRALYSYCPDTDTVAKLYGTGPKHVNDRMFDKFFKYNSGSKCFSQVHTKHLTVTIDAFTIHNSLWQGKKVQLPSKKDMALVI
;
A
#
# COMPACT_ATOMS: atom_id res chain seq x y z
N ARG A 1 0.50 5.71 -18.82
CA ARG A 1 1.36 5.54 -17.61
C ARG A 1 0.96 4.34 -16.77
N VAL A 2 -0.13 4.32 -15.98
CA VAL A 2 -0.50 3.12 -15.18
C VAL A 2 -0.66 1.85 -16.03
N LEU A 3 -1.35 1.97 -17.18
CA LEU A 3 -1.52 0.85 -18.12
C LEU A 3 -0.20 0.36 -18.73
N GLU A 4 0.78 1.26 -18.91
CA GLU A 4 2.11 0.88 -19.41
C GLU A 4 2.90 0.10 -18.36
N GLU A 5 2.80 0.49 -17.08
CA GLU A 5 3.43 -0.23 -15.97
C GLU A 5 2.84 -1.63 -15.79
N ILE A 6 1.52 -1.77 -15.97
CA ILE A 6 0.85 -3.08 -15.98
C ILE A 6 1.35 -3.92 -17.15
N ALA A 7 1.39 -3.35 -18.36
CA ALA A 7 1.82 -4.06 -19.57
C ALA A 7 3.30 -4.48 -19.52
N ARG A 8 4.14 -3.75 -18.78
CA ARG A 8 5.56 -4.09 -18.56
C ARG A 8 5.76 -5.12 -17.44
N SER A 9 4.80 -5.22 -16.51
CA SER A 9 4.91 -6.11 -15.36
C SER A 9 4.47 -7.53 -15.75
N GLU A 10 5.25 -8.53 -15.33
CA GLU A 10 4.89 -9.94 -15.44
C GLU A 10 3.98 -10.43 -14.29
N SER A 11 3.56 -9.50 -13.40
CA SER A 11 2.70 -9.84 -12.27
C SER A 11 1.30 -10.27 -12.72
N LYS A 12 0.74 -11.30 -12.08
CA LYS A 12 -0.63 -11.77 -12.33
C LYS A 12 -1.66 -11.07 -11.45
N HIS A 13 -1.24 -10.60 -10.29
CA HIS A 13 -2.10 -9.92 -9.32
C HIS A 13 -1.65 -8.48 -9.16
N PHE A 14 -2.59 -7.57 -9.34
CA PHE A 14 -2.38 -6.14 -9.16
C PHE A 14 -3.34 -5.63 -8.09
N LEU A 15 -2.85 -4.69 -7.29
CA LEU A 15 -3.61 -4.10 -6.19
C LEU A 15 -3.59 -2.59 -6.30
N VAL A 16 -4.75 -1.98 -6.06
CA VAL A 16 -4.86 -0.52 -5.96
C VAL A 16 -4.74 -0.09 -4.51
N LEU A 17 -3.87 0.88 -4.23
CA LEU A 17 -3.85 1.57 -2.94
C LEU A 17 -4.81 2.76 -2.98
N PHE A 18 -5.77 2.76 -2.06
CA PHE A 18 -6.63 3.90 -1.79
C PHE A 18 -6.13 4.72 -0.59
N ARG A 19 -6.47 6.02 -0.58
CA ARG A 19 -6.19 6.89 0.57
C ARG A 19 -7.05 6.53 1.78
N ASP A 20 -8.32 6.24 1.52
CA ASP A 20 -9.38 5.99 2.49
C ASP A 20 -10.55 5.25 1.80
N ALA A 21 -11.67 5.08 2.52
CA ALA A 21 -12.88 4.41 2.02
C ALA A 21 -13.59 5.16 0.88
N GLY A 22 -13.22 6.42 0.59
CA GLY A 22 -13.67 7.17 -0.58
C GLY A 22 -13.03 6.69 -1.90
N CYS A 23 -12.24 5.61 -1.86
CA CYS A 23 -11.63 4.98 -3.03
C CYS A 23 -10.76 5.94 -3.86
N GLN A 24 -10.14 6.92 -3.20
CA GLN A 24 -9.23 7.84 -3.86
C GLN A 24 -7.91 7.13 -4.18
N PHE A 25 -7.65 6.91 -5.47
CA PHE A 25 -6.42 6.28 -5.97
C PHE A 25 -5.15 6.98 -5.47
N ARG A 26 -4.17 6.19 -5.04
CA ARG A 26 -2.83 6.68 -4.63
C ARG A 26 -1.69 6.00 -5.36
N ALA A 27 -1.76 4.68 -5.52
CA ALA A 27 -0.70 3.90 -6.12
C ALA A 27 -1.19 2.56 -6.66
N LEU A 28 -0.39 1.97 -7.55
CA LEU A 28 -0.55 0.62 -8.06
C LEU A 28 0.56 -0.27 -7.50
N TYR A 29 0.20 -1.46 -7.06
CA TYR A 29 1.10 -2.48 -6.55
C TYR A 29 0.97 -3.78 -7.33
N SER A 30 2.06 -4.56 -7.41
CA SER A 30 2.03 -5.98 -7.75
C SER A 30 1.97 -6.81 -6.48
N TYR A 31 1.28 -7.94 -6.55
CA TYR A 31 1.25 -8.95 -5.50
C TYR A 31 1.74 -10.29 -6.04
N CYS A 32 2.70 -10.89 -5.34
CA CYS A 32 3.16 -12.26 -5.60
C CYS A 32 2.67 -13.17 -4.47
N PRO A 33 1.63 -13.99 -4.69
CA PRO A 33 1.06 -14.87 -3.67
C PRO A 33 2.06 -15.89 -3.12
N ASP A 34 3.00 -16.36 -3.95
CA ASP A 34 3.97 -17.39 -3.57
C ASP A 34 4.98 -16.90 -2.52
N THR A 35 5.31 -15.61 -2.55
CA THR A 35 6.26 -14.97 -1.63
C THR A 35 5.60 -14.02 -0.64
N ASP A 36 4.28 -13.86 -0.76
CA ASP A 36 3.47 -12.87 -0.05
C ASP A 36 4.05 -11.45 -0.10
N THR A 37 4.61 -11.08 -1.26
CA THR A 37 5.25 -9.77 -1.44
C THR A 37 4.35 -8.78 -2.18
N VAL A 38 4.23 -7.57 -1.62
CA VAL A 38 3.49 -6.45 -2.22
C VAL A 38 4.45 -5.30 -2.51
N ALA A 39 4.68 -5.05 -3.80
CA ALA A 39 5.66 -4.07 -4.27
C ALA A 39 5.02 -2.98 -5.12
N LYS A 40 5.42 -1.73 -4.89
CA LYS A 40 4.86 -0.58 -5.61
C LYS A 40 5.37 -0.54 -7.04
N LEU A 41 4.45 -0.47 -7.99
CA LEU A 41 4.73 -0.24 -9.40
C LEU A 41 4.67 1.26 -9.74
N TYR A 42 3.63 1.94 -9.26
CA TYR A 42 3.39 3.33 -9.62
C TYR A 42 2.70 4.13 -8.50
N GLY A 43 2.91 5.45 -8.49
CA GLY A 43 2.19 6.38 -7.63
C GLY A 43 2.83 6.63 -6.25
N THR A 44 2.02 7.17 -5.34
CA THR A 44 2.46 7.64 -4.02
C THR A 44 2.09 6.64 -2.93
N GLY A 45 3.11 6.16 -2.21
CA GLY A 45 2.98 5.18 -1.15
C GLY A 45 4.32 4.51 -0.83
N PRO A 46 4.38 3.67 0.22
CA PRO A 46 5.56 2.88 0.58
C PRO A 46 6.06 2.01 -0.57
N LYS A 47 7.37 1.75 -0.66
CA LYS A 47 7.93 0.89 -1.73
C LYS A 47 7.45 -0.56 -1.62
N HIS A 48 7.34 -1.07 -0.39
CA HIS A 48 6.78 -2.36 -0.08
C HIS A 48 5.71 -2.20 1.01
N VAL A 49 4.71 -3.08 0.99
CA VAL A 49 3.65 -3.12 1.99
C VAL A 49 3.70 -4.48 2.65
N ASN A 50 3.63 -4.49 3.98
CA ASN A 50 3.63 -5.70 4.78
C ASN A 50 2.25 -5.86 5.41
N ASP A 51 1.93 -7.06 5.89
CA ASP A 51 0.63 -7.37 6.52
C ASP A 51 0.18 -6.37 7.60
N ARG A 52 1.13 -5.91 8.42
CA ARG A 52 0.86 -4.96 9.52
C ARG A 52 0.54 -3.54 9.06
N MET A 53 0.72 -3.24 7.77
CA MET A 53 0.44 -1.92 7.20
C MET A 53 -0.99 -1.83 6.66
N PHE A 54 -1.62 -2.95 6.32
CA PHE A 54 -2.97 -2.97 5.78
C PHE A 54 -4.00 -2.54 6.83
N ASP A 55 -4.98 -1.76 6.40
CA ASP A 55 -6.09 -1.31 7.24
C ASP A 55 -7.40 -1.96 6.79
N LYS A 56 -7.73 -1.85 5.51
CA LYS A 56 -8.95 -2.41 4.91
C LYS A 56 -8.67 -2.97 3.53
N PHE A 57 -9.46 -3.99 3.16
CA PHE A 57 -9.41 -4.64 1.87
C PHE A 57 -10.71 -4.43 1.09
N PHE A 58 -10.59 -4.39 -0.22
CA PHE A 58 -11.70 -4.14 -1.13
C PHE A 58 -11.65 -5.08 -2.33
N LYS A 59 -12.83 -5.46 -2.78
CA LYS A 59 -13.04 -6.21 -4.01
C LYS A 59 -13.84 -5.37 -5.00
N TYR A 60 -13.41 -5.36 -6.25
CA TYR A 60 -14.11 -4.72 -7.35
C TYR A 60 -15.26 -5.61 -7.83
N ASN A 61 -16.46 -5.04 -7.90
CA ASN A 61 -17.60 -5.68 -8.53
C ASN A 61 -17.78 -5.10 -9.94
N SER A 62 -17.62 -5.94 -10.96
CA SER A 62 -17.75 -5.52 -12.36
C SER A 62 -19.17 -5.13 -12.76
N GLY A 63 -20.19 -5.74 -12.15
CA GLY A 63 -21.60 -5.45 -12.41
C GLY A 63 -22.00 -4.07 -11.91
N SER A 64 -21.71 -3.77 -10.65
CA SER A 64 -22.01 -2.46 -10.04
C SER A 64 -20.92 -1.41 -10.28
N LYS A 65 -19.80 -1.79 -10.88
CA LYS A 65 -18.62 -0.94 -11.16
C LYS A 65 -18.12 -0.20 -9.92
N CYS A 66 -18.16 -0.86 -8.77
CA CYS A 66 -17.77 -0.27 -7.50
C CYS A 66 -16.89 -1.19 -6.68
N PHE A 67 -16.13 -0.60 -5.77
CA PHE A 67 -15.38 -1.34 -4.77
C PHE A 67 -16.25 -1.57 -3.55
N SER A 68 -16.23 -2.80 -3.03
CA SER A 68 -16.91 -3.19 -1.81
C SER A 68 -15.87 -3.65 -0.78
N GLN A 69 -16.01 -3.21 0.47
CA GLN A 69 -15.11 -3.61 1.53
C GLN A 69 -15.30 -5.09 1.85
N VAL A 70 -14.18 -5.82 1.98
CA VAL A 70 -14.16 -7.23 2.40
C VAL A 70 -13.60 -7.31 3.81
N HIS A 71 -14.28 -8.07 4.68
CA HIS A 71 -13.83 -8.30 6.05
C HIS A 71 -12.89 -9.51 6.07
N THR A 72 -11.59 -9.25 6.05
CA THR A 72 -10.54 -10.27 6.17
C THR A 72 -9.32 -9.68 6.87
N LYS A 73 -8.51 -10.54 7.49
CA LYS A 73 -7.24 -10.18 8.14
C LYS A 73 -6.03 -10.37 7.22
N HIS A 74 -6.19 -11.15 6.16
CA HIS A 74 -5.09 -11.54 5.27
C HIS A 74 -5.38 -11.12 3.84
N LEU A 75 -4.32 -10.73 3.15
CA LEU A 75 -4.35 -10.50 1.72
C LEU A 75 -4.57 -11.84 1.00
N THR A 76 -5.39 -11.82 -0.05
CA THR A 76 -5.71 -12.98 -0.88
C THR A 76 -5.80 -12.50 -2.32
N VAL A 77 -5.68 -13.43 -3.26
CA VAL A 77 -5.78 -13.16 -4.71
C VAL A 77 -7.15 -12.60 -5.15
N THR A 78 -8.16 -12.65 -4.29
CA THR A 78 -9.51 -12.14 -4.56
C THR A 78 -9.69 -10.66 -4.24
N ILE A 79 -8.68 -10.03 -3.63
CA ILE A 79 -8.68 -8.62 -3.26
C ILE A 79 -8.11 -7.82 -4.43
N ASP A 80 -8.79 -6.73 -4.78
CA ASP A 80 -8.39 -5.86 -5.89
C ASP A 80 -7.77 -4.55 -5.39
N ALA A 81 -8.08 -4.15 -4.15
CA ALA A 81 -7.58 -2.91 -3.58
C ALA A 81 -7.47 -2.97 -2.06
N PHE A 82 -6.65 -2.08 -1.50
CA PHE A 82 -6.44 -1.96 -0.07
C PHE A 82 -6.23 -0.51 0.35
N THR A 83 -6.30 -0.29 1.66
CA THR A 83 -5.84 0.93 2.32
C THR A 83 -4.76 0.56 3.32
N ILE A 84 -3.92 1.53 3.68
CA ILE A 84 -2.91 1.39 4.73
C ILE A 84 -3.24 2.30 5.91
N HIS A 85 -2.71 1.97 7.09
CA HIS A 85 -2.94 2.76 8.29
C HIS A 85 -2.58 4.24 8.10
N ASN A 86 -3.45 5.12 8.63
CA ASN A 86 -3.31 6.57 8.48
C ASN A 86 -1.98 7.14 9.01
N SER A 87 -1.38 6.49 10.01
CA SER A 87 -0.08 6.86 10.59
C SER A 87 1.07 6.82 9.58
N LEU A 88 1.00 5.94 8.57
CA LEU A 88 2.03 5.80 7.55
C LEU A 88 2.08 6.98 6.58
N TRP A 89 0.99 7.75 6.49
CA TRP A 89 0.91 8.96 5.66
C TRP A 89 1.44 10.22 6.35
N GLN A 90 1.50 10.22 7.69
CA GLN A 90 1.92 11.39 8.47
C GLN A 90 3.45 11.60 8.46
N GLY A 91 4.19 10.70 7.82
CA GLY A 91 5.65 10.70 7.79
C GLY A 91 6.24 10.28 9.14
N LYS A 92 7.37 9.57 9.12
CA LYS A 92 8.21 9.52 10.31
C LYS A 92 8.73 10.94 10.51
N LYS A 93 8.25 11.66 11.54
CA LYS A 93 9.09 12.69 12.14
C LYS A 93 10.36 11.94 12.56
N VAL A 94 11.45 12.14 11.84
CA VAL A 94 12.77 11.75 12.33
C VAL A 94 12.94 12.55 13.61
N GLN A 95 12.68 11.91 14.76
CA GLN A 95 13.15 12.39 16.04
C GLN A 95 14.67 12.25 15.96
N LEU A 96 15.34 13.22 15.35
CA LEU A 96 16.78 13.37 15.55
C LEU A 96 16.98 13.53 17.06
N PRO A 97 17.91 12.81 17.69
CA PRO A 97 18.25 13.07 19.07
C PRO A 97 18.58 14.57 19.21
N SER A 98 17.88 15.24 20.13
CA SER A 98 18.09 16.64 20.42
C SER A 98 19.58 16.88 20.69
N LYS A 99 20.14 17.91 20.05
CA LYS A 99 21.57 18.28 20.10
C LYS A 99 22.05 18.77 21.49
N LYS A 100 21.35 18.44 22.57
CA LYS A 100 21.62 18.88 23.94
C LYS A 100 22.53 17.94 24.74
N ASP A 101 22.96 16.81 24.18
CA ASP A 101 23.81 15.82 24.87
C ASP A 101 25.06 15.42 24.08
N MET A 102 25.64 16.36 23.32
CA MET A 102 27.01 16.21 22.81
C MET A 102 27.94 16.93 23.78
N ALA A 103 28.17 16.34 24.95
CA ALA A 103 29.28 16.73 25.79
C ALA A 103 30.58 16.37 25.06
N LEU A 104 31.31 17.41 24.64
CA LEU A 104 32.64 17.31 24.07
C LEU A 104 33.56 16.69 25.13
N VAL A 105 34.04 15.47 24.92
CA VAL A 105 35.18 14.95 25.66
C VAL A 105 36.44 15.38 24.91
N ILE A 106 37.19 16.28 25.55
CA ILE A 106 38.55 16.71 25.16
C ILE A 106 39.52 15.58 25.51
#